data_AF-A0AAE3MI92-F1
#
_entry.id   AF-A0AAE3MI92-F1
#
_cell.length_a   1.000
_cell.length_b   1.000
_cell.length_c   1.000
_cell.angle_alpha   90.00
_cell.angle_beta   90.00
_cell.angle_gamma   90.00
#
_symmetry.space_group_name_H-M   'P 1'
#
loop_
_entity.id
_entity.type
_entity.pdbx_description
1 polymer ?
#
loop_
_entity_poly.entity_id
_entity_poly.type
_entity_poly.pdbx_seq_one_letter_code
_entity_poly.pdbx_strand_id
1 'polypeptide(L)'
;MLIVTLTESGFSSNINIEENIFKNPNSNTVIKIICKPAIKIDQNQLMDNVCDYINSFIDFEIKTRHVVLDLSTIADSDMNKISELSFQVYW
;
A
#
# COMPACT_ATOMS: atom_id res chain seq x y z
N MET A 1 1.28 0.79 -11.82
CA MET A 1 1.41 0.23 -10.45
C MET A 1 2.12 1.27 -9.61
N LEU A 2 1.51 1.66 -8.50
CA LEU A 2 2.13 2.52 -7.50
C LEU A 2 2.88 1.63 -6.51
N ILE A 3 4.16 1.93 -6.25
CA ILE A 3 4.96 1.23 -5.24
C ILE A 3 5.18 2.19 -4.08
N VAL A 4 4.72 1.78 -2.90
CA VAL A 4 4.93 2.50 -1.64
C VAL A 4 5.92 1.72 -0.80
N THR A 5 7.06 2.33 -0.48
CA THR A 5 8.04 1.75 0.44
C THR A 5 7.82 2.35 1.81
N LEU A 6 7.62 1.50 2.81
CA LEU A 6 7.63 1.87 4.21
C LEU A 6 9.03 1.64 4.78
N THR A 7 9.65 2.73 5.23
CA THR A 7 10.93 2.72 5.91
C THR A 7 10.79 3.27 7.33
N GLU A 8 11.88 3.27 8.11
CA GLU A 8 11.92 3.91 9.42
C GLU A 8 11.59 5.41 9.38
N SER A 9 11.80 6.07 8.24
CA SER A 9 11.47 7.49 8.03
C SER A 9 10.03 7.73 7.56
N GLY A 10 9.22 6.69 7.40
CA GLY A 10 7.84 6.76 6.93
C GLY A 10 7.64 6.22 5.51
N PHE A 11 6.56 6.66 4.86
CA PHE A 11 6.21 6.22 3.51
C PHE A 11 6.92 7.04 2.43
N SER A 12 7.25 6.36 1.34
CA SER A 12 7.79 6.96 0.12
C SER A 12 7.23 6.25 -1.10
N SER A 13 6.96 6.97 -2.18
CA SER A 13 6.44 6.40 -3.42
C SER A 13 7.50 6.40 -4.53
N ASN A 14 7.43 5.42 -5.44
CA ASN A 14 8.32 5.34 -6.60
C ASN A 14 8.04 6.40 -7.67
N ILE A 15 6.86 7.03 -7.61
CA ILE A 15 6.40 8.09 -8.49
C ILE A 15 5.68 9.16 -7.65
N ASN A 16 5.55 10.37 -8.20
CA ASN A 16 4.69 11.38 -7.59
C ASN A 16 3.24 10.88 -7.56
N ILE A 17 2.58 11.02 -6.42
CA ILE A 17 1.18 10.64 -6.27
C ILE A 17 0.33 11.78 -6.81
N GLU A 18 -0.36 11.50 -7.91
CA GLU A 18 -1.24 12.45 -8.59
C GLU A 18 -2.58 11.78 -8.88
N GLU A 19 -3.65 12.58 -8.88
CA GLU A 19 -5.01 12.09 -9.12
C GLU A 19 -5.14 11.29 -10.42
N ASN A 20 -4.36 11.65 -11.44
CA ASN A 20 -4.38 11.02 -12.75
C ASN A 20 -4.03 9.52 -12.72
N ILE A 21 -3.29 9.07 -11.70
CA ILE A 21 -2.98 7.65 -11.46
C ILE A 21 -4.24 6.83 -11.14
N PHE A 22 -5.27 7.51 -10.64
CA PHE A 22 -6.53 6.91 -10.20
C PHE A 22 -7.72 7.46 -10.99
N LYS A 23 -7.54 8.23 -12.07
CA LYS A 23 -8.67 8.81 -12.82
C LYS A 23 -9.17 7.96 -13.98
N ASN A 24 -8.49 6.86 -14.32
CA ASN A 24 -8.92 6.04 -15.44
C ASN A 24 -9.98 5.03 -14.96
N PRO A 25 -11.29 5.18 -15.27
CA PRO A 25 -12.38 4.34 -14.74
C PRO A 25 -12.24 2.83 -14.97
N ASN A 26 -11.30 2.41 -15.83
CA ASN A 26 -10.95 1.01 -16.06
C ASN A 26 -9.64 0.57 -15.37
N SER A 27 -8.89 1.50 -14.77
CA SER A 27 -7.64 1.21 -14.08
C SER A 27 -7.92 0.84 -12.64
N ASN A 28 -8.08 -0.44 -12.44
CA ASN A 28 -7.82 -1.09 -11.17
C ASN A 28 -6.36 -0.80 -10.74
N THR A 29 -6.13 0.29 -10.01
CA THR A 29 -4.78 0.70 -9.63
C THR A 29 -4.26 -0.26 -8.58
N VAL A 30 -3.23 -1.01 -8.97
CA VAL A 30 -2.51 -1.90 -8.06
C VAL A 30 -1.48 -1.07 -7.29
N ILE A 31 -1.56 -1.18 -5.97
CA ILE A 31 -0.59 -0.65 -5.02
C ILE A 31 0.23 -1.82 -4.50
N LYS A 32 1.55 -1.70 -4.60
CA LYS A 32 2.50 -2.62 -3.97
C LYS A 32 3.18 -1.91 -2.81
N ILE A 33 3.10 -2.49 -1.62
CA ILE A 33 3.76 -2.04 -0.41
C ILE A 33 5.04 -2.88 -0.23
N ILE A 34 6.17 -2.22 0.03
CA ILE A 34 7.44 -2.87 0.37
C ILE A 34 7.87 -2.37 1.75
N CYS A 35 8.02 -3.27 2.72
CA CYS A 35 8.41 -2.95 4.08
C CYS A 35 9.92 -3.17 4.28
N LYS A 36 10.66 -2.12 4.64
CA LYS A 36 12.11 -2.15 4.88
C LYS A 36 12.47 -1.43 6.19
N PRO A 37 12.64 -2.15 7.31
CA PRO A 37 12.59 -3.62 7.45
C PRO A 37 11.17 -4.19 7.37
N ALA A 38 11.05 -5.53 7.29
CA ALA A 38 9.75 -6.19 7.41
C ALA A 38 9.11 -5.87 8.77
N ILE A 39 7.79 -5.63 8.78
CA ILE A 39 7.10 -5.10 9.95
C ILE A 39 6.04 -6.06 10.49
N LYS A 40 5.77 -5.93 11.80
CA LYS A 40 4.69 -6.65 12.47
C LYS A 40 3.46 -5.74 12.58
N ILE A 41 2.55 -5.88 11.63
CA ILE A 41 1.30 -5.11 11.56
C ILE A 41 0.21 -5.99 10.91
N ASP A 42 -1.05 -5.72 11.22
CA ASP A 42 -2.17 -6.32 10.47
C ASP A 42 -2.16 -5.84 9.00
N GLN A 43 -2.52 -6.73 8.08
CA GLN A 43 -2.53 -6.40 6.65
C GLN A 43 -3.53 -5.30 6.30
N ASN A 44 -4.71 -5.28 6.94
CA ASN A 44 -5.73 -4.26 6.67
C ASN A 44 -5.26 -2.93 7.23
N GLN A 45 -4.72 -2.94 8.45
CA GLN A 45 -4.13 -1.74 9.04
C GLN A 45 -3.00 -1.17 8.17
N LEU A 46 -2.16 -2.02 7.56
CA LEU A 46 -1.13 -1.57 6.64
C LEU A 46 -1.70 -0.95 5.35
N MET A 47 -2.75 -1.57 4.79
CA MET A 47 -3.43 -1.04 3.61
C MET A 47 -4.09 0.31 3.91
N ASP A 48 -4.76 0.44 5.05
CA ASP A 48 -5.43 1.68 5.47
C ASP A 48 -4.41 2.80 5.69
N ASN A 49 -3.29 2.52 6.37
CA ASN A 49 -2.21 3.50 6.54
C ASN A 49 -1.63 3.99 5.20
N VAL A 50 -1.52 3.10 4.21
CA VAL A 50 -1.05 3.48 2.87
C VAL A 50 -2.11 4.27 2.11
N CYS A 51 -3.39 3.95 2.26
CA CYS A 51 -4.47 4.77 1.72
C CYS A 51 -4.50 6.16 2.34
N ASP A 52 -4.31 6.30 3.65
CA ASP A 52 -4.19 7.60 4.33
C ASP A 52 -3.00 8.40 3.80
N TYR A 53 -1.85 7.74 3.62
CA TYR A 53 -0.68 8.36 2.98
C TYR A 53 -1.03 8.87 1.58
N ILE A 54 -1.67 8.07 0.74
CA ILE A 54 -2.03 8.47 -0.63
C ILE A 54 -3.08 9.60 -0.64
N ASN A 55 -4.10 9.51 0.21
CA ASN A 55 -5.16 10.51 0.36
C ASN A 55 -4.61 11.89 0.75
N SER A 56 -3.43 11.96 1.38
CA SER A 56 -2.77 13.24 1.68
C SER A 56 -2.27 14.02 0.44
N PHE A 57 -2.29 13.40 -0.76
CA PHE A 57 -1.83 14.01 -2.01
C PHE A 57 -2.95 14.30 -3.02
N ILE A 58 -4.19 13.91 -2.73
CA ILE A 58 -5.33 13.95 -3.69
C ILE A 58 -6.60 14.47 -3.02
N ASP A 59 -7.54 15.02 -3.79
CA ASP A 59 -8.74 15.68 -3.25
C ASP A 59 -9.95 14.71 -3.10
N PHE A 60 -9.77 13.42 -3.34
CA PHE A 60 -10.81 12.38 -3.17
C PHE A 60 -10.30 11.20 -2.32
N GLU A 61 -11.24 10.45 -1.76
CA GLU A 61 -10.94 9.36 -0.84
C GLU A 61 -10.77 8.04 -1.59
N ILE A 62 -9.58 7.44 -1.52
CA ILE A 62 -9.34 6.08 -1.98
C ILE A 62 -9.71 5.08 -0.88
N LYS A 63 -10.42 4.02 -1.27
CA LYS A 63 -10.84 2.95 -0.34
C LYS A 63 -10.21 1.61 -0.68
N THR A 64 -9.86 0.88 0.37
CA THR A 64 -9.40 -0.51 0.33
C THR A 64 -10.60 -1.44 0.10
N ARG A 65 -11.03 -1.69 -1.14
CA ARG A 65 -11.94 -2.83 -1.38
C ARG A 65 -11.11 -4.10 -1.45
N HIS A 66 -10.85 -4.67 -0.28
CA HIS A 66 -10.42 -6.03 0.14
C HIS A 66 -9.75 -7.04 -0.83
N VAL A 67 -9.30 -6.65 -2.03
CA VAL A 67 -8.62 -7.54 -2.97
C VAL A 67 -7.12 -7.43 -2.70
N VAL A 68 -6.67 -8.23 -1.73
CA VAL A 68 -5.26 -8.56 -1.59
C VAL A 68 -4.88 -9.45 -2.77
N LEU A 69 -3.91 -9.00 -3.55
CA LEU A 69 -3.40 -9.71 -4.72
C LEU A 69 -2.24 -10.63 -4.32
N ASP A 70 -1.30 -10.10 -3.52
CA ASP A 70 -0.13 -10.83 -3.06
C ASP A 70 0.23 -10.40 -1.65
N LEU A 71 0.65 -11.34 -0.80
CA LEU A 71 1.18 -11.09 0.53
C LEU A 71 2.45 -11.93 0.72
N SER A 72 3.57 -11.25 0.97
CA SER A 72 4.84 -11.88 1.34
C SER A 72 5.13 -11.60 2.81
N THR A 73 5.48 -12.67 3.53
CA THR A 73 5.88 -12.57 4.93
C THR A 73 7.23 -13.22 5.14
N ILE A 74 8.03 -12.64 6.03
CA ILE A 74 9.24 -13.25 6.55
C ILE A 74 8.87 -13.83 7.92
N ALA A 75 9.02 -15.14 8.04
CA ALA A 75 8.89 -15.81 9.32
C ALA A 75 10.11 -15.44 10.18
N ASP A 76 9.85 -14.75 11.28
CA ASP A 76 10.80 -14.61 12.37
C ASP A 76 10.29 -15.41 13.57
N SER A 77 11.20 -15.72 14.48
CA SER A 77 10.99 -16.45 15.73
C SER A 77 9.77 -16.00 16.57
N ASP A 78 9.28 -14.77 16.36
CA ASP A 78 8.19 -14.13 17.11
C ASP A 78 6.90 -13.83 16.32
N MET A 79 6.75 -14.33 15.07
CA MET A 79 5.58 -14.28 14.14
C MET A 79 5.96 -13.81 12.72
N ASN A 80 5.03 -14.01 11.77
CA ASN A 80 5.09 -13.53 10.39
C ASN A 80 5.13 -12.00 10.32
N LYS A 81 6.25 -11.44 9.85
CA LYS A 81 6.39 -10.01 9.52
C LYS A 81 6.07 -9.80 8.05
N ILE A 82 5.30 -8.77 7.71
CA ILE A 82 5.00 -8.43 6.32
C ILE A 82 6.25 -7.81 5.68
N SER A 83 6.72 -8.40 4.58
CA SER A 83 7.79 -7.86 3.74
C SER A 83 7.23 -7.13 2.52
N GLU A 84 6.18 -7.69 1.91
CA GLU A 84 5.51 -7.10 0.75
C GLU A 84 4.01 -7.38 0.80
N LEU A 85 3.19 -6.42 0.35
CA LEU A 85 1.74 -6.57 0.24
C LEU A 85 1.26 -5.83 -1.01
N SER A 86 0.60 -6.52 -1.93
CA SER A 86 -0.02 -5.92 -3.10
C SER A 86 -1.53 -5.97 -2.96
N PHE A 87 -2.19 -4.85 -3.20
CA PHE A 87 -3.64 -4.76 -3.17
C PHE A 87 -4.14 -3.82 -4.25
N GLN A 88 -5.41 -3.98 -4.59
CA GLN A 88 -6.08 -3.14 -5.57
C GLN A 88 -6.93 -2.09 -4.87
N VAL A 89 -6.86 -0.85 -5.36
CA VAL A 89 -7.71 0.24 -4.89
C VAL A 89 -8.75 0.65 -5.90
N TYR A 90 -9.84 1.19 -5.36
CA TYR A 90 -10.93 1.79 -6.10
C TYR A 90 -11.21 3.17 -5.52
N TRP A 91 -11.67 4.08 -6.36
CA TRP A 91 -12.17 5.41 -6.00
C TRP A 91 -13.69 5.48 -6.22
#